data_AF-N6U1Q9-F1
#
_entry.id   AF-N6U1Q9-F1
#
_cell.length_a   1.000
_cell.length_b   1.000
_cell.length_c   1.000
_cell.angle_alpha   90.00
_cell.angle_beta   90.00
_cell.angle_gamma   90.00
#
_symmetry.space_group_name_H-M   'P 1'
#
loop_
_entity.id
_entity.type
_entity.pdbx_description
1 polymer ?
#
loop_
_entity_poly.entity_id
_entity_poly.type
_entity_poly.pdbx_seq_one_letter_code
_entity_poly.pdbx_strand_id
1 'polypeptide(L)'
;LFDTLRKERPNDLSKVVPIEGDITQPELAISPSDRTTLSLCVNVVFHSAATVKFDEKLKLSVTINMLGTQRLVELCKRMSNLEALVHVSTAYCNCDRSQVKEVIYPPPIGPDQIVSLVEALDEELVDSLTPKLVGNRPNTYTFTKALAECWLQDNKGDLPLVIVRPSIVISSMGGPLKGWVDNWNGPTGIIAAAGKGLFRTMLCDSTKKADLVPVDTVINLMIVSAWRIASSKTKEIPIYNCVTGQRKPITWSHFIDLCFKYLRMHPLSEISWYPDGSVTASRTMSTIKRCFLHWVPAYIIDSVVWISGGKPMYVVLLFRNKNELFIKNYHLEGILRHT
;
A
#
# COMPACT_ATOMS: atom_id res chain seq x y z
N LEU A 1 -12.28 -2.31 -16.92
CA LEU A 1 -13.25 -2.19 -15.81
C LEU A 1 -14.40 -1.26 -16.19
N PHE A 2 -14.14 0.02 -16.41
CA PHE A 2 -15.21 0.99 -16.70
C PHE A 2 -15.89 0.79 -18.06
N ASP A 3 -15.26 0.15 -19.04
CA ASP A 3 -15.92 -0.14 -20.32
C ASP A 3 -17.09 -1.11 -20.18
N THR A 4 -16.94 -2.14 -19.35
CA THR A 4 -18.04 -3.04 -18.98
C THR A 4 -19.17 -2.26 -18.31
N LEU A 5 -18.84 -1.38 -17.36
CA LEU A 5 -19.82 -0.54 -16.68
C LEU A 5 -20.54 0.41 -17.64
N ARG A 6 -19.81 1.07 -18.55
CA ARG A 6 -20.39 1.95 -19.59
C ARG A 6 -21.32 1.19 -20.53
N LYS A 7 -20.99 -0.06 -20.85
CA LYS A 7 -21.79 -0.91 -21.75
C LYS A 7 -23.04 -1.45 -21.07
N GLU A 8 -22.92 -1.95 -19.86
CA GLU A 8 -24.01 -2.68 -19.18
C GLU A 8 -24.87 -1.78 -18.30
N ARG A 9 -24.30 -0.71 -17.73
CA ARG A 9 -24.95 0.16 -16.73
C ARG A 9 -24.56 1.64 -16.94
N PRO A 10 -24.80 2.23 -18.12
CA PRO A 10 -24.32 3.59 -18.47
C PRO A 10 -24.82 4.66 -17.50
N ASN A 11 -26.04 4.53 -16.98
CA ASN A 11 -26.63 5.50 -16.05
C ASN A 11 -26.00 5.45 -14.65
N ASP A 12 -25.28 4.40 -14.26
CA ASP A 12 -24.67 4.35 -12.94
C ASP A 12 -23.50 5.33 -12.78
N LEU A 13 -22.87 5.73 -13.88
CA LEU A 13 -21.83 6.76 -13.86
C LEU A 13 -22.38 8.14 -13.49
N SER A 14 -23.67 8.41 -13.69
CA SER A 14 -24.29 9.69 -13.26
C SER A 14 -24.39 9.83 -11.74
N LYS A 15 -24.16 8.74 -10.99
CA LYS A 15 -24.08 8.74 -9.52
C LYS A 15 -22.71 9.21 -9.01
N VAL A 16 -21.72 9.32 -9.90
CA VAL A 16 -20.35 9.72 -9.54
C VAL A 16 -20.23 11.23 -9.67
N VAL A 17 -20.03 11.90 -8.55
CA VAL A 17 -19.77 13.35 -8.50
C VAL A 17 -18.32 13.55 -8.05
N PRO A 18 -17.41 13.98 -8.94
CA PRO A 18 -16.04 14.29 -8.54
C PRO A 18 -16.00 15.58 -7.72
N ILE A 19 -15.22 15.58 -6.65
CA ILE A 19 -14.95 16.76 -5.82
C ILE A 19 -13.44 16.95 -5.79
N GLU A 20 -12.98 18.15 -6.12
CA GLU A 20 -11.57 18.51 -6.05
C GLU A 20 -11.15 18.72 -4.59
N GLY A 21 -9.96 18.22 -4.25
CA GLY A 21 -9.39 18.38 -2.92
C GLY A 21 -7.98 17.81 -2.81
N ASP A 22 -7.28 18.20 -1.75
CA ASP A 22 -5.95 17.76 -1.37
C ASP A 22 -5.90 17.50 0.14
N ILE A 23 -5.66 16.24 0.50
CA ILE A 23 -5.63 15.80 1.90
C ILE A 23 -4.50 16.46 2.73
N THR A 24 -3.48 16.98 2.05
CA THR A 24 -2.34 17.66 2.68
C THR A 24 -2.66 19.09 3.09
N GLN A 25 -3.74 19.67 2.55
CA GLN A 25 -4.10 21.07 2.74
C GLN A 25 -5.19 21.26 3.80
N PRO A 26 -5.23 22.44 4.47
CA PRO A 26 -6.34 22.80 5.37
C PRO A 26 -7.71 22.63 4.70
N GLU A 27 -8.70 22.18 5.48
CA GLU A 27 -10.05 21.89 4.97
C GLU A 27 -10.08 20.98 3.73
N LEU A 28 -9.05 20.14 3.58
CA LEU A 28 -8.83 19.24 2.44
C LEU A 28 -8.77 19.97 1.09
N ALA A 29 -8.52 21.28 1.06
CA ALA A 29 -8.66 22.14 -0.12
C ALA A 29 -9.99 22.00 -0.88
N ILE A 30 -11.04 21.48 -0.22
CA ILE A 30 -12.37 21.31 -0.83
C ILE A 30 -13.08 22.66 -0.83
N SER A 31 -13.77 22.97 -1.92
CA SER A 31 -14.55 24.21 -2.06
C SER A 31 -15.60 24.34 -0.93
N PRO A 32 -15.92 25.56 -0.47
CA PRO A 32 -16.94 25.74 0.58
C PRO A 32 -18.30 25.12 0.22
N SER A 33 -18.74 25.22 -1.04
CA SER A 33 -20.00 24.64 -1.52
C SER A 33 -20.00 23.11 -1.46
N ASP A 34 -18.89 22.48 -1.84
CA ASP A 34 -18.77 21.02 -1.78
C ASP A 34 -18.67 20.55 -0.32
N ARG A 35 -17.97 21.27 0.55
CA ARG A 35 -17.95 20.94 2.00
C ARG A 35 -19.34 21.02 2.62
N THR A 36 -20.16 22.00 2.25
CA THR A 36 -21.56 22.08 2.68
C THR A 36 -22.35 20.88 2.17
N THR A 37 -22.21 20.53 0.89
CA THR A 37 -22.86 19.37 0.29
C THR A 37 -22.47 18.07 1.01
N LEU A 38 -21.17 17.87 1.25
CA LEU A 38 -20.65 16.71 1.97
C LEU A 38 -21.19 16.64 3.40
N SER A 39 -21.21 17.78 4.11
CA SER A 39 -21.70 17.85 5.49
C SER A 39 -23.19 17.54 5.62
N LEU A 40 -24.01 17.88 4.61
CA LEU A 40 -25.45 17.67 4.66
C LEU A 40 -25.88 16.31 4.10
N CYS A 41 -25.19 15.81 3.08
CA CYS A 41 -25.70 14.72 2.25
C CYS A 41 -24.96 13.38 2.41
N VAL A 42 -23.79 13.35 3.07
CA VAL A 42 -23.00 12.11 3.17
C VAL A 42 -23.42 11.28 4.40
N ASN A 43 -23.73 10.01 4.16
CA ASN A 43 -24.03 9.03 5.21
C ASN A 43 -22.89 8.06 5.51
N VAL A 44 -22.03 7.78 4.53
CA VAL A 44 -20.97 6.78 4.65
C VAL A 44 -19.68 7.31 4.04
N VAL A 45 -18.59 7.23 4.79
CA VAL A 45 -17.25 7.65 4.36
C VAL A 45 -16.32 6.45 4.37
N PHE A 46 -15.66 6.17 3.23
CA PHE A 46 -14.56 5.22 3.12
C PHE A 46 -13.24 5.98 2.98
N HIS A 47 -12.50 6.12 4.08
CA HIS A 47 -11.19 6.77 4.08
C HIS A 47 -10.09 5.78 3.67
N SER A 48 -9.74 5.83 2.37
CA SER A 48 -8.66 5.01 1.79
C SER A 48 -7.45 5.84 1.33
N ALA A 49 -7.49 7.16 1.51
CA ALA A 49 -6.42 8.05 1.05
C ALA A 49 -5.17 7.90 1.93
N ALA A 50 -4.04 7.56 1.29
CA ALA A 50 -2.75 7.39 1.93
C ALA A 50 -1.63 7.46 0.90
N THR A 51 -0.43 7.85 1.32
CA THR A 51 0.79 7.49 0.59
C THR A 51 1.17 6.08 1.00
N VAL A 52 1.24 5.18 0.02
CA VAL A 52 1.68 3.78 0.18
C VAL A 52 3.11 3.57 -0.33
N LYS A 53 3.84 4.67 -0.58
CA LYS A 53 5.26 4.63 -0.92
C LYS A 53 6.04 4.34 0.36
N PHE A 54 6.88 3.30 0.31
CA PHE A 54 7.58 2.81 1.50
C PHE A 54 8.93 3.51 1.76
N ASP A 55 9.38 4.30 0.79
CA ASP A 55 10.56 5.17 0.83
C ASP A 55 10.19 6.65 1.04
N GLU A 56 8.91 6.93 1.30
CA GLU A 56 8.44 8.28 1.53
C GLU A 56 9.04 8.87 2.81
N LYS A 57 9.50 10.12 2.72
CA LYS A 57 10.03 10.85 3.86
C LYS A 57 9.03 10.93 4.99
N LEU A 58 9.53 10.92 6.22
CA LEU A 58 8.66 10.86 7.40
C LEU A 58 7.74 12.08 7.47
N LYS A 59 8.26 13.29 7.21
CA LYS A 59 7.48 14.53 7.23
C LYS A 59 6.27 14.45 6.30
N LEU A 60 6.48 14.08 5.03
CA LEU A 60 5.41 13.91 4.05
C LEU A 60 4.45 12.78 4.42
N SER A 61 4.96 11.65 4.93
CA SER A 61 4.13 10.52 5.39
C SER A 61 3.22 10.91 6.54
N VAL A 62 3.72 11.70 7.51
CA VAL A 62 2.93 12.24 8.63
C VAL A 62 1.87 13.21 8.10
N THR A 63 2.24 14.12 7.18
CA THR A 63 1.30 15.06 6.57
C THR A 63 0.14 14.36 5.86
N ILE A 64 0.41 13.31 5.08
CA ILE A 64 -0.62 12.61 4.31
C ILE A 64 -1.41 11.65 5.21
N ASN A 65 -0.74 10.70 5.86
CA ASN A 65 -1.42 9.57 6.50
C ASN A 65 -1.98 9.94 7.88
N MET A 66 -1.34 10.89 8.57
CA MET A 66 -1.74 11.31 9.92
C MET A 66 -2.57 12.60 9.85
N LEU A 67 -1.96 13.75 9.52
CA LEU A 67 -2.67 15.03 9.46
C LEU A 67 -3.84 15.00 8.46
N GLY A 68 -3.67 14.32 7.32
CA GLY A 68 -4.76 14.12 6.38
C GLY A 68 -5.94 13.34 6.94
N THR A 69 -5.69 12.33 7.77
CA THR A 69 -6.74 11.61 8.52
C THR A 69 -7.42 12.52 9.54
N GLN A 70 -6.66 13.36 10.24
CA GLN A 70 -7.24 14.34 11.18
C GLN A 70 -8.20 15.30 10.47
N ARG A 71 -7.77 15.90 9.36
CA ARG A 71 -8.58 16.84 8.57
C ARG A 71 -9.85 16.19 8.04
N LEU A 72 -9.76 14.94 7.57
CA LEU A 72 -10.95 14.19 7.14
C LEU A 72 -11.91 13.93 8.30
N VAL A 73 -11.40 13.57 9.47
CA VAL A 73 -12.22 13.37 10.67
C VAL A 73 -12.92 14.67 11.09
N GLU A 74 -12.24 15.81 11.02
CA GLU A 74 -12.87 17.12 11.30
C GLU A 74 -13.96 17.49 10.28
N LEU A 75 -13.84 17.05 9.02
CA LEU A 75 -14.97 17.14 8.07
C LEU A 75 -16.11 16.18 8.46
N CYS A 76 -15.78 14.93 8.84
CA CYS A 76 -16.78 13.93 9.24
C CYS A 76 -17.56 14.35 10.48
N LYS A 77 -16.93 15.04 11.45
CA LYS A 77 -17.62 15.60 12.63
C LYS A 77 -18.69 16.63 12.28
N ARG A 78 -18.61 17.25 11.10
CA ARG A 78 -19.59 18.21 10.59
C ARG A 78 -20.72 17.54 9.78
N MET A 79 -20.62 16.24 9.51
CA MET A 79 -21.63 15.50 8.76
C MET A 79 -22.81 15.11 9.67
N SER A 80 -23.97 15.71 9.45
CA SER A 80 -25.14 15.52 10.31
C SER A 80 -25.79 14.13 10.19
N ASN A 81 -25.59 13.47 9.05
CA ASN A 81 -26.23 12.21 8.71
C ASN A 81 -25.23 11.03 8.63
N LEU A 82 -24.03 11.19 9.19
CA LEU A 82 -22.98 10.18 9.10
C LEU A 82 -23.33 8.93 9.94
N GLU A 83 -23.47 7.80 9.27
CA GLU A 83 -23.77 6.50 9.87
C GLU A 83 -22.55 5.57 9.93
N ALA A 84 -21.54 5.80 9.07
CA ALA A 84 -20.33 4.99 9.08
C ALA A 84 -19.10 5.76 8.56
N LEU A 85 -18.00 5.68 9.29
CA LEU A 85 -16.66 6.05 8.86
C LEU A 85 -15.77 4.80 8.85
N VAL A 86 -15.36 4.35 7.68
CA VAL A 86 -14.44 3.22 7.51
C VAL A 86 -13.04 3.75 7.25
N HIS A 87 -12.12 3.57 8.20
CA HIS A 87 -10.72 3.91 8.03
C HIS A 87 -9.91 2.70 7.55
N VAL A 88 -9.24 2.83 6.41
CA VAL A 88 -8.32 1.80 5.90
C VAL A 88 -6.93 2.02 6.48
N SER A 89 -6.52 1.08 7.32
CA SER A 89 -5.16 0.98 7.87
C SER A 89 -4.41 -0.17 7.17
N THR A 90 -3.58 -0.91 7.90
CA THR A 90 -2.85 -2.08 7.38
C THR A 90 -2.55 -3.06 8.50
N ALA A 91 -2.55 -4.36 8.20
CA ALA A 91 -2.14 -5.40 9.14
C ALA A 91 -0.67 -5.24 9.59
N TYR A 92 0.13 -4.45 8.86
CA TYR A 92 1.55 -4.21 9.13
C TYR A 92 1.83 -2.99 10.01
N CYS A 93 0.81 -2.26 10.46
CA CYS A 93 1.02 -1.08 11.33
C CYS A 93 1.69 -1.46 12.66
N ASN A 94 1.63 -2.74 13.04
CA ASN A 94 2.19 -3.30 14.27
C ASN A 94 3.12 -4.52 14.01
N CYS A 95 3.80 -4.56 12.86
CA CYS A 95 4.65 -5.70 12.45
C CYS A 95 5.98 -5.83 13.23
N ASP A 96 6.25 -4.94 14.18
CA ASP A 96 7.32 -5.04 15.18
C ASP A 96 6.95 -6.01 16.32
N ARG A 97 5.73 -6.54 16.33
CA ARG A 97 5.20 -7.48 17.32
C ARG A 97 5.03 -8.87 16.71
N SER A 98 5.21 -9.91 17.53
CA SER A 98 5.00 -11.31 17.13
C SER A 98 3.51 -11.69 17.03
N GLN A 99 2.65 -11.01 17.79
CA GLN A 99 1.20 -11.19 17.78
C GLN A 99 0.51 -9.83 17.73
N VAL A 100 -0.41 -9.69 16.77
CA VAL A 100 -1.20 -8.48 16.55
C VAL A 100 -2.68 -8.84 16.68
N LYS A 101 -3.30 -8.39 17.77
CA LYS A 101 -4.74 -8.51 18.01
C LYS A 101 -5.48 -7.34 17.36
N GLU A 102 -6.80 -7.45 17.29
CA GLU A 102 -7.71 -6.39 16.83
C GLU A 102 -7.90 -5.32 17.93
N VAL A 103 -6.78 -4.74 18.36
CA VAL A 103 -6.71 -3.62 19.32
C VAL A 103 -5.76 -2.56 18.77
N ILE A 104 -5.88 -1.34 19.27
CA ILE A 104 -4.94 -0.25 18.98
C ILE A 104 -3.76 -0.37 19.93
N TYR A 105 -2.55 -0.27 19.38
CA TYR A 105 -1.32 -0.33 20.15
C TYR A 105 -0.69 1.06 20.18
N PRO A 106 -0.48 1.65 21.36
CA PRO A 106 0.13 2.97 21.45
C PRO A 106 1.58 2.91 20.93
N PRO A 107 1.99 3.84 20.05
CA PRO A 107 3.39 3.98 19.64
C PRO A 107 4.23 4.56 20.79
N PRO A 108 5.57 4.39 20.77
CA PRO A 108 6.45 4.95 21.81
C PRO A 108 6.40 6.48 21.93
N ILE A 109 6.11 7.16 20.82
CA ILE A 109 5.93 8.61 20.75
C ILE A 109 4.53 8.86 20.22
N GLY A 110 3.76 9.69 20.92
CA GLY A 110 2.35 9.96 20.60
C GLY A 110 2.17 10.75 19.30
N PRO A 111 0.96 10.72 18.70
CA PRO A 111 0.66 11.43 17.46
C PRO A 111 1.00 12.92 17.50
N ASP A 112 0.58 13.64 18.55
CA ASP A 112 0.77 15.10 18.65
C ASP A 112 2.24 15.49 18.82
N GLN A 113 3.01 14.63 19.50
CA GLN A 113 4.46 14.82 19.66
C GLN A 113 5.19 14.66 18.32
N ILE A 114 4.78 13.68 17.50
CA ILE A 114 5.35 13.49 16.16
C ILE A 114 4.99 14.67 15.25
N VAL A 115 3.75 15.17 15.30
CA VAL A 115 3.35 16.37 14.55
C VAL A 115 4.23 17.56 14.91
N SER A 116 4.30 17.88 16.21
CA SER A 116 5.09 19.01 16.71
C SER A 116 6.56 18.89 16.27
N LEU A 117 7.11 17.67 16.29
CA LEU A 117 8.48 17.41 15.86
C LEU A 117 8.67 17.67 14.35
N VAL A 118 7.80 17.12 13.49
CA VAL A 118 7.97 17.28 12.03
C VAL A 118 7.66 18.70 11.56
N GLU A 119 6.83 19.45 12.29
CA GLU A 119 6.54 20.86 12.00
C GLU A 119 7.69 21.78 12.45
N ALA A 120 8.28 21.52 13.62
CA ALA A 120 9.34 22.36 14.18
C ALA A 120 10.70 22.16 13.50
N LEU A 121 10.99 20.95 13.02
CA LEU A 121 12.30 20.61 12.46
C LEU A 121 12.33 20.71 10.93
N ASP A 122 13.49 21.05 10.39
CA ASP A 122 13.75 20.95 8.96
C ASP A 122 13.81 19.48 8.49
N GLU A 123 13.72 19.30 7.18
CA GLU A 123 13.60 17.98 6.56
C GLU A 123 14.85 17.12 6.75
N GLU A 124 16.04 17.70 6.74
CA GLU A 124 17.31 16.98 6.91
C GLU A 124 17.43 16.41 8.32
N LEU A 125 17.05 17.21 9.33
CA LEU A 125 17.05 16.78 10.71
C LEU A 125 15.99 15.71 10.97
N VAL A 126 14.77 15.85 10.41
CA VAL A 126 13.73 14.80 10.47
C VAL A 126 14.22 13.50 9.83
N ASP A 127 14.85 13.57 8.66
CA ASP A 127 15.38 12.40 7.96
C ASP A 127 16.47 11.70 8.81
N SER A 128 17.32 12.46 9.51
CA SER A 128 18.33 11.90 10.42
C SER A 128 17.74 11.21 11.67
N LEU A 129 16.59 11.68 12.16
CA LEU A 129 15.88 11.12 13.32
C LEU A 129 14.95 9.96 12.94
N THR A 130 14.50 9.90 11.69
CA THR A 130 13.51 8.95 11.19
C THR A 130 13.81 7.50 11.58
N PRO A 131 15.04 6.96 11.45
CA PRO A 131 15.34 5.58 11.85
C PRO A 131 15.05 5.30 13.33
N LYS A 132 15.30 6.27 14.22
CA LYS A 132 15.01 6.13 15.66
C LYS A 132 13.52 6.22 15.95
N LEU A 133 12.80 7.10 15.24
CA LEU A 133 11.36 7.31 15.42
C LEU A 133 10.54 6.10 14.92
N VAL A 134 10.90 5.58 13.75
CA VAL A 134 10.26 4.42 13.12
C VAL A 134 10.60 3.13 13.88
N GLY A 135 11.79 3.05 14.49
CA GLY A 135 12.21 1.92 15.32
C GLY A 135 12.31 0.62 14.53
N ASN A 136 11.74 -0.45 15.06
CA ASN A 136 11.78 -1.80 14.45
C ASN A 136 10.79 -1.99 13.29
N ARG A 137 10.13 -0.91 12.85
CA ARG A 137 9.20 -0.95 11.73
C ARG A 137 9.94 -0.91 10.40
N PRO A 138 9.43 -1.56 9.34
CA PRO A 138 10.12 -1.66 8.06
C PRO A 138 10.14 -0.35 7.26
N ASN A 139 9.22 0.58 7.54
CA ASN A 139 9.09 1.85 6.81
C ASN A 139 8.22 2.88 7.56
N THR A 140 8.25 4.12 7.08
CA THR A 140 7.45 5.27 7.56
C THR A 140 5.94 5.05 7.38
N TYR A 141 5.51 4.31 6.35
CA TYR A 141 4.10 3.99 6.12
C TYR A 141 3.48 3.22 7.29
N THR A 142 4.11 2.11 7.72
CA THR A 142 3.60 1.31 8.84
C THR A 142 3.55 2.11 10.14
N PHE A 143 4.55 2.95 10.37
CA PHE A 143 4.60 3.84 11.53
C PHE A 143 3.47 4.88 11.52
N THR A 144 3.27 5.57 10.39
CA THR A 144 2.25 6.63 10.27
C THR A 144 0.82 6.10 10.29
N LYS A 145 0.58 4.87 9.80
CA LYS A 145 -0.71 4.19 10.00
C LYS A 145 -0.97 3.86 11.47
N ALA A 146 0.04 3.40 12.22
CA ALA A 146 -0.11 3.17 13.66
C ALA A 146 -0.39 4.47 14.43
N LEU A 147 0.28 5.58 14.07
CA LEU A 147 0.00 6.90 14.63
C LEU A 147 -1.43 7.36 14.35
N ALA A 148 -1.91 7.18 13.11
CA ALA A 148 -3.28 7.55 12.74
C ALA A 148 -4.31 6.75 13.54
N GLU A 149 -4.12 5.44 13.73
CA GLU A 149 -5.00 4.64 14.57
C GLU A 149 -5.01 5.12 16.02
N CYS A 150 -3.85 5.41 16.61
CA CYS A 150 -3.76 5.93 17.97
C CYS A 150 -4.48 7.28 18.09
N TRP A 151 -4.27 8.19 17.14
CA TRP A 151 -4.95 9.49 17.16
C TRP A 151 -6.48 9.33 17.05
N LEU A 152 -6.96 8.42 16.18
CA LEU A 152 -8.38 8.11 16.04
C LEU A 152 -8.99 7.57 17.34
N GLN A 153 -8.25 6.76 18.10
CA GLN A 153 -8.71 6.24 19.39
C GLN A 153 -9.13 7.38 20.34
N ASP A 154 -8.31 8.42 20.40
CA ASP A 154 -8.47 9.53 21.34
C ASP A 154 -9.41 10.61 20.79
N ASN A 155 -9.53 10.74 19.46
CA ASN A 155 -10.19 11.89 18.82
C ASN A 155 -11.48 11.57 18.04
N LYS A 156 -11.91 10.30 17.99
CA LYS A 156 -13.13 9.94 17.24
C LYS A 156 -14.40 10.61 17.77
N GLY A 157 -14.45 10.95 19.06
CA GLY A 157 -15.69 11.35 19.73
C GLY A 157 -16.83 10.33 19.52
N ASP A 158 -17.96 10.82 19.03
CA ASP A 158 -19.16 10.02 18.75
C ASP A 158 -19.23 9.47 17.31
N LEU A 159 -18.17 9.63 16.51
CA LEU A 159 -18.18 9.14 15.13
C LEU A 159 -18.34 7.60 15.09
N PRO A 160 -19.18 7.07 14.17
CA PRO A 160 -19.35 5.64 13.95
C PRO A 160 -18.16 5.07 13.15
N LEU A 161 -17.01 5.01 13.80
CA LEU A 161 -15.72 4.65 13.22
C LEU A 161 -15.44 3.14 13.31
N VAL A 162 -14.98 2.56 12.21
CA VAL A 162 -14.42 1.20 12.12
C VAL A 162 -13.09 1.23 11.38
N ILE A 163 -12.12 0.42 11.84
CA ILE A 163 -10.80 0.30 11.21
C ILE A 163 -10.68 -1.04 10.50
N VAL A 164 -10.30 -1.02 9.23
CA VAL A 164 -10.01 -2.24 8.46
C VAL A 164 -8.51 -2.29 8.16
N ARG A 165 -7.87 -3.39 8.54
CA ARG A 165 -6.42 -3.65 8.39
C ARG A 165 -6.17 -4.76 7.37
N PRO A 166 -6.06 -4.46 6.07
CA PRO A 166 -5.65 -5.45 5.08
C PRO A 166 -4.16 -5.81 5.17
N SER A 167 -3.83 -7.06 4.82
CA SER A 167 -2.46 -7.47 4.47
C SER A 167 -2.12 -7.03 3.03
N ILE A 168 -1.20 -7.72 2.34
CA ILE A 168 -0.79 -7.33 0.99
C ILE A 168 -1.94 -7.58 0.02
N VAL A 169 -2.53 -6.50 -0.49
CA VAL A 169 -3.62 -6.57 -1.44
C VAL A 169 -3.10 -6.96 -2.83
N ILE A 170 -3.70 -7.99 -3.41
CA ILE A 170 -3.42 -8.47 -4.78
C ILE A 170 -4.66 -8.34 -5.67
N SER A 171 -4.52 -8.78 -6.92
CA SER A 171 -5.58 -8.74 -7.92
C SER A 171 -6.88 -9.40 -7.43
N SER A 172 -8.00 -8.93 -7.99
CA SER A 172 -9.33 -9.44 -7.63
C SER A 172 -9.47 -10.93 -7.95
N MET A 173 -10.13 -11.65 -7.06
CA MET A 173 -10.37 -13.08 -7.21
C MET A 173 -11.59 -13.37 -8.10
N GLY A 174 -12.65 -12.57 -7.95
CA GLY A 174 -13.90 -12.73 -8.68
C GLY A 174 -14.37 -11.43 -9.35
N GLY A 175 -14.61 -10.38 -8.56
CA GLY A 175 -15.30 -9.16 -9.03
C GLY A 175 -14.47 -7.89 -8.85
N PRO A 176 -14.79 -6.79 -9.55
CA PRO A 176 -15.71 -6.69 -10.68
C PRO A 176 -15.16 -7.30 -12.00
N LEU A 177 -13.87 -7.61 -12.07
CA LEU A 177 -13.23 -8.29 -13.20
C LEU A 177 -12.10 -9.18 -12.68
N LYS A 178 -12.25 -10.50 -12.75
CA LYS A 178 -11.23 -11.45 -12.27
C LYS A 178 -9.82 -11.12 -12.76
N GLY A 179 -8.86 -11.08 -11.83
CA GLY A 179 -7.46 -10.77 -12.10
C GLY A 179 -7.17 -9.28 -12.28
N TRP A 180 -8.17 -8.39 -12.13
CA TRP A 180 -7.96 -6.95 -12.24
C TRP A 180 -7.09 -6.41 -11.12
N VAL A 181 -6.18 -5.52 -11.48
CA VAL A 181 -5.29 -4.74 -10.62
C VAL A 181 -5.04 -3.38 -11.29
N ASP A 182 -5.04 -2.29 -10.52
CA ASP A 182 -4.93 -0.91 -11.01
C ASP A 182 -3.55 -0.28 -10.85
N ASN A 183 -2.67 -0.93 -10.08
CA ASN A 183 -1.38 -0.37 -9.71
C ASN A 183 -0.24 -1.38 -9.87
N TRP A 184 0.95 -0.83 -10.06
CA TRP A 184 2.20 -1.58 -10.13
C TRP A 184 2.87 -1.73 -8.76
N ASN A 185 2.17 -1.44 -7.66
CA ASN A 185 2.77 -1.47 -6.33
C ASN A 185 2.92 -2.92 -5.84
N GLY A 186 3.98 -3.16 -5.06
CA GLY A 186 4.22 -4.43 -4.40
C GLY A 186 4.36 -5.62 -5.36
N PRO A 187 3.74 -6.78 -5.05
CA PRO A 187 3.91 -8.00 -5.84
C PRO A 187 3.60 -7.84 -7.32
N THR A 188 2.64 -6.99 -7.70
CA THR A 188 2.23 -6.81 -9.11
C THR A 188 3.36 -6.31 -9.99
N GLY A 189 4.11 -5.30 -9.53
CA GLY A 189 5.27 -4.77 -10.25
C GLY A 189 6.39 -5.79 -10.37
N ILE A 190 6.65 -6.56 -9.31
CA ILE A 190 7.66 -7.63 -9.29
C ILE A 190 7.31 -8.71 -10.29
N ILE A 191 6.06 -9.19 -10.28
CA ILE A 191 5.58 -10.26 -11.16
C ILE A 191 5.71 -9.85 -12.62
N ALA A 192 5.35 -8.62 -12.97
CA ALA A 192 5.46 -8.16 -14.35
C ALA A 192 6.91 -7.93 -14.80
N ALA A 193 7.77 -7.38 -13.94
CA ALA A 193 9.18 -7.24 -14.26
C ALA A 193 9.87 -8.60 -14.44
N ALA A 194 9.52 -9.59 -13.60
CA ALA A 194 9.99 -10.96 -13.73
C ALA A 194 9.40 -11.66 -14.97
N GLY A 195 8.13 -11.43 -15.25
CA GLY A 195 7.43 -11.91 -16.44
C GLY A 195 7.99 -11.38 -17.76
N LYS A 196 8.52 -10.15 -17.77
CA LYS A 196 9.23 -9.57 -18.93
C LYS A 196 10.70 -9.98 -19.00
N GLY A 197 11.22 -10.70 -18.01
CA GLY A 197 12.63 -11.10 -17.94
C GLY A 197 13.59 -10.01 -17.48
N LEU A 198 13.08 -8.87 -16.99
CA LEU A 198 13.88 -7.73 -16.51
C LEU A 198 14.34 -7.92 -15.06
N PHE A 199 13.67 -8.80 -14.31
CA PHE A 199 13.94 -9.02 -12.89
C PHE A 199 13.99 -10.51 -12.55
N ARG A 200 15.18 -11.02 -12.24
CA ARG A 200 15.43 -12.46 -12.01
C ARG A 200 15.78 -12.88 -10.57
N THR A 201 16.00 -11.94 -9.65
CA THR A 201 16.38 -12.31 -8.27
C THR A 201 15.91 -11.30 -7.25
N MET A 202 15.45 -11.76 -6.08
CA MET A 202 15.03 -10.95 -4.94
C MET A 202 15.61 -11.49 -3.64
N LEU A 203 15.98 -10.60 -2.71
CA LEU A 203 16.37 -10.99 -1.36
C LEU A 203 15.10 -11.17 -0.52
N CYS A 204 14.74 -12.42 -0.25
CA CYS A 204 13.54 -12.78 0.50
C CYS A 204 13.76 -14.18 1.08
N ASP A 205 13.33 -14.37 2.33
CA ASP A 205 13.28 -15.71 2.90
C ASP A 205 12.05 -16.43 2.33
N SER A 206 12.33 -17.36 1.42
CA SER A 206 11.31 -18.08 0.66
C SER A 206 10.41 -18.97 1.53
N THR A 207 10.84 -19.27 2.76
CA THR A 207 10.10 -20.09 3.73
C THR A 207 9.07 -19.29 4.52
N LYS A 208 9.16 -17.95 4.49
CA LYS A 208 8.23 -17.05 5.17
C LYS A 208 6.85 -17.04 4.53
N LYS A 209 5.85 -16.64 5.32
CA LYS A 209 4.46 -16.59 4.88
C LYS A 209 4.25 -15.38 3.97
N ALA A 210 3.63 -15.60 2.82
CA ALA A 210 3.11 -14.53 1.97
C ALA A 210 1.64 -14.29 2.33
N ASP A 211 1.38 -13.30 3.19
CA ASP A 211 0.03 -12.91 3.58
C ASP A 211 -0.58 -12.00 2.51
N LEU A 212 -1.27 -12.62 1.56
CA LEU A 212 -1.89 -11.97 0.41
C LEU A 212 -3.41 -12.03 0.52
N VAL A 213 -4.09 -10.93 0.20
CA VAL A 213 -5.56 -10.84 0.17
C VAL A 213 -6.06 -10.25 -1.15
N PRO A 214 -7.08 -10.84 -1.80
CA PRO A 214 -7.69 -10.25 -2.99
C PRO A 214 -8.38 -8.91 -2.68
N VAL A 215 -8.24 -7.92 -3.56
CA VAL A 215 -8.83 -6.57 -3.40
C VAL A 215 -10.35 -6.60 -3.19
N ASP A 216 -11.06 -7.50 -3.86
CA ASP A 216 -12.50 -7.67 -3.74
C ASP A 216 -12.93 -8.24 -2.39
N THR A 217 -12.08 -9.03 -1.75
CA THR A 217 -12.31 -9.48 -0.36
C THR A 217 -12.22 -8.31 0.62
N VAL A 218 -11.22 -7.43 0.44
CA VAL A 218 -11.05 -6.23 1.28
C VAL A 218 -12.22 -5.26 1.10
N ILE A 219 -12.63 -5.00 -0.14
CA ILE A 219 -13.78 -4.13 -0.45
C ILE A 219 -15.06 -4.68 0.17
N ASN A 220 -15.34 -5.98 0.03
CA ASN A 220 -16.52 -6.60 0.64
C ASN A 220 -16.50 -6.46 2.17
N LEU A 221 -15.34 -6.67 2.81
CA LEU A 221 -15.20 -6.45 4.24
C LEU A 221 -15.47 -4.98 4.62
N MET A 222 -14.95 -4.01 3.86
CA MET A 222 -15.19 -2.59 4.12
C MET A 222 -16.69 -2.26 4.05
N ILE A 223 -17.39 -2.73 3.02
CA ILE A 223 -18.84 -2.50 2.85
C ILE A 223 -19.63 -3.13 4.01
N VAL A 224 -19.32 -4.38 4.38
CA VAL A 224 -19.98 -5.06 5.51
C VAL A 224 -19.66 -4.37 6.84
N SER A 225 -18.44 -3.86 7.00
CA SER A 225 -18.03 -3.11 8.19
C SER A 225 -18.79 -1.80 8.34
N ALA A 226 -19.00 -1.07 7.24
CA ALA A 226 -19.83 0.14 7.20
C ALA A 226 -21.28 -0.17 7.63
N TRP A 227 -21.88 -1.21 7.06
CA TRP A 227 -23.23 -1.64 7.44
C TRP A 227 -23.31 -2.04 8.92
N ARG A 228 -22.31 -2.77 9.42
CA ARG A 228 -22.28 -3.25 10.81
C ARG A 228 -22.14 -2.11 11.82
N ILE A 229 -21.28 -1.12 11.56
CA ILE A 229 -21.12 0.02 12.48
C ILE A 229 -22.39 0.88 12.51
N ALA A 230 -23.00 1.13 11.34
CA ALA A 230 -24.27 1.84 11.22
C ALA A 230 -25.41 1.13 11.98
N SER A 231 -25.45 -0.21 11.91
CA SER A 231 -26.51 -1.01 12.54
C SER A 231 -26.31 -1.23 14.05
N SER A 232 -25.07 -1.42 14.50
CA SER A 232 -24.77 -1.80 15.89
C SER A 232 -24.61 -0.62 16.84
N LYS A 233 -24.28 0.57 16.33
CA LYS A 233 -24.08 1.81 17.12
C LYS A 233 -23.17 1.62 18.35
N THR A 234 -22.12 0.81 18.21
CA THR A 234 -21.14 0.58 19.28
C THR A 234 -20.31 1.84 19.57
N LYS A 235 -19.92 2.02 20.84
CA LYS A 235 -19.02 3.12 21.25
C LYS A 235 -17.55 2.78 21.04
N GLU A 236 -17.18 1.51 21.07
CA GLU A 236 -15.82 1.04 20.80
C GLU A 236 -15.55 1.02 19.30
N ILE A 237 -14.29 1.26 18.91
CA ILE A 237 -13.84 1.17 17.50
C ILE A 237 -13.64 -0.31 17.15
N PRO A 238 -14.49 -0.93 16.31
CA PRO A 238 -14.20 -2.28 15.84
C PRO A 238 -12.99 -2.23 14.91
N ILE A 239 -12.15 -3.24 15.00
CA ILE A 239 -10.95 -3.39 14.17
C ILE A 239 -11.04 -4.75 13.50
N TYR A 240 -10.88 -4.79 12.18
CA TYR A 240 -10.90 -6.04 11.42
C TYR A 240 -9.58 -6.27 10.69
N ASN A 241 -8.88 -7.34 11.06
CA ASN A 241 -7.69 -7.81 10.33
C ASN A 241 -8.14 -8.63 9.12
N CYS A 242 -7.98 -8.06 7.91
CA CYS A 242 -8.24 -8.76 6.65
C CYS A 242 -6.96 -9.45 6.18
N VAL A 243 -6.74 -10.68 6.64
CA VAL A 243 -5.48 -11.42 6.46
C VAL A 243 -5.74 -12.90 6.15
N THR A 244 -4.83 -13.55 5.42
CA THR A 244 -4.90 -14.99 5.13
C THR A 244 -3.88 -15.82 5.91
N GLY A 245 -2.81 -15.20 6.41
CA GLY A 245 -1.62 -15.88 6.95
C GLY A 245 -1.82 -16.75 8.19
N GLN A 246 -2.92 -16.53 8.94
CA GLN A 246 -3.27 -17.32 10.12
C GLN A 246 -4.16 -18.54 9.81
N ARG A 247 -4.91 -18.51 8.70
CA ARG A 247 -5.88 -19.57 8.36
C ARG A 247 -5.37 -20.49 7.26
N LYS A 248 -4.89 -19.92 6.15
CA LYS A 248 -4.46 -20.67 4.97
C LYS A 248 -3.26 -19.98 4.31
N PRO A 249 -2.11 -19.92 5.00
CA PRO A 249 -0.93 -19.25 4.46
C PRO A 249 -0.39 -19.99 3.23
N ILE A 250 0.16 -19.22 2.30
CA ILE A 250 1.11 -19.72 1.31
C ILE A 250 2.50 -19.18 1.66
N THR A 251 3.56 -19.84 1.21
CA THR A 251 4.93 -19.32 1.36
C THR A 251 5.32 -18.46 0.17
N TRP A 252 6.35 -17.63 0.32
CA TRP A 252 6.92 -16.89 -0.80
C TRP A 252 7.46 -17.79 -1.90
N SER A 253 8.06 -18.94 -1.57
CA SER A 253 8.45 -19.94 -2.57
C SER A 253 7.27 -20.40 -3.41
N HIS A 254 6.20 -20.88 -2.75
CA HIS A 254 5.01 -21.38 -3.42
C HIS A 254 4.36 -20.29 -4.30
N PHE A 255 4.27 -19.07 -3.79
CA PHE A 255 3.73 -17.95 -4.55
C PHE A 255 4.52 -17.67 -5.82
N ILE A 256 5.85 -17.65 -5.73
CA ILE A 256 6.75 -17.40 -6.87
C ILE A 256 6.65 -18.53 -7.90
N ASP A 257 6.60 -19.78 -7.45
CA ASP A 257 6.45 -20.94 -8.33
C ASP A 257 5.14 -20.87 -9.12
N LEU A 258 4.03 -20.48 -8.47
CA LEU A 258 2.75 -20.24 -9.14
C LEU A 258 2.85 -19.09 -10.14
N CYS A 259 3.49 -17.98 -9.76
CA CYS A 259 3.65 -16.84 -10.67
C CYS A 259 4.39 -17.25 -11.95
N PHE A 260 5.53 -17.93 -11.84
CA PHE A 260 6.29 -18.36 -13.02
C PHE A 260 5.57 -19.44 -13.82
N LYS A 261 4.85 -20.37 -13.17
CA LYS A 261 4.00 -21.34 -13.87
C LYS A 261 3.00 -20.62 -14.78
N TYR A 262 2.24 -19.68 -14.24
CA TYR A 262 1.21 -18.98 -15.02
C TYR A 262 1.79 -17.97 -16.02
N LEU A 263 2.90 -17.30 -15.71
CA LEU A 263 3.60 -16.42 -16.65
C LEU A 263 4.13 -17.18 -17.88
N ARG A 264 4.55 -18.44 -17.71
CA ARG A 264 4.99 -19.29 -18.84
C ARG A 264 3.81 -19.82 -19.65
N MET A 265 2.69 -20.11 -19.01
CA MET A 265 1.44 -20.51 -19.69
C MET A 265 0.77 -19.35 -20.43
N HIS A 266 0.90 -18.13 -19.90
CA HIS A 266 0.31 -16.91 -20.42
C HIS A 266 1.38 -15.82 -20.51
N PRO A 267 2.28 -15.89 -21.52
CA PRO A 267 3.41 -14.98 -21.64
C PRO A 267 2.95 -13.53 -21.87
N LEU A 268 3.69 -12.60 -21.27
CA LEU A 268 3.53 -11.17 -21.55
C LEU A 268 4.02 -10.84 -22.96
N SER A 269 3.57 -9.71 -23.52
CA SER A 269 4.18 -9.15 -24.72
C SER A 269 5.54 -8.51 -24.40
N GLU A 270 6.40 -8.43 -25.43
CA GLU A 270 7.71 -7.75 -25.35
C GLU A 270 8.61 -8.31 -24.24
N ILE A 271 8.81 -9.62 -24.24
CA ILE A 271 9.69 -10.30 -23.28
C ILE A 271 11.14 -10.08 -23.70
N SER A 272 11.95 -9.52 -22.81
CA SER A 272 13.40 -9.35 -23.01
C SER A 272 14.17 -10.65 -22.76
N TRP A 273 13.67 -11.51 -21.87
CA TRP A 273 14.29 -12.78 -21.51
C TRP A 273 13.27 -13.77 -20.94
N TYR A 274 13.47 -15.07 -21.18
CA TYR A 274 12.62 -16.15 -20.67
C TYR A 274 12.20 -15.95 -19.19
N PRO A 275 10.89 -15.97 -18.88
CA PRO A 275 10.36 -15.70 -17.55
C PRO A 275 10.84 -16.73 -16.52
N ASP A 276 11.78 -16.32 -15.69
CA ASP A 276 12.35 -17.14 -14.64
C ASP A 276 13.13 -16.29 -13.63
N GLY A 277 13.27 -16.81 -12.41
CA GLY A 277 13.91 -16.09 -11.33
C GLY A 277 13.88 -16.87 -10.03
N SER A 278 14.63 -16.38 -9.05
CA SER A 278 14.75 -17.05 -7.76
C SER A 278 14.81 -16.06 -6.60
N VAL A 279 14.42 -16.53 -5.42
CA VAL A 279 14.62 -15.80 -4.16
C VAL A 279 15.79 -16.39 -3.39
N THR A 280 16.39 -15.58 -2.52
CA THR A 280 17.46 -16.01 -1.62
C THR A 280 17.35 -15.25 -0.31
N ALA A 281 17.61 -15.91 0.82
CA ALA A 281 17.72 -15.24 2.11
C ALA A 281 19.12 -14.62 2.34
N SER A 282 20.14 -15.08 1.60
CA SER A 282 21.53 -14.61 1.74
C SER A 282 21.79 -13.33 0.95
N ARG A 283 22.26 -12.28 1.64
CA ARG A 283 22.68 -10.99 1.04
C ARG A 283 23.84 -11.15 0.06
N THR A 284 24.80 -12.00 0.39
CA THR A 284 25.96 -12.29 -0.46
C THR A 284 25.49 -12.94 -1.75
N MET A 285 24.65 -13.98 -1.64
CA MET A 285 24.09 -14.67 -2.81
C MET A 285 23.21 -13.73 -3.64
N SER A 286 22.41 -12.87 -3.00
CA SER A 286 21.60 -11.86 -3.71
C SER A 286 22.47 -10.88 -4.51
N THR A 287 23.58 -10.41 -3.93
CA THR A 287 24.53 -9.52 -4.61
C THR A 287 25.18 -10.20 -5.80
N ILE A 288 25.64 -11.45 -5.65
CA ILE A 288 26.22 -12.25 -6.74
C ILE A 288 25.20 -12.43 -7.86
N LYS A 289 24.00 -12.92 -7.54
CA LYS A 289 22.92 -13.12 -8.53
C LYS A 289 22.56 -11.83 -9.23
N ARG A 290 22.46 -10.69 -8.52
CA ARG A 290 22.17 -9.38 -9.13
C ARG A 290 23.26 -8.94 -10.10
N CYS A 291 24.53 -9.21 -9.78
CA CYS A 291 25.64 -8.94 -10.69
C CYS A 291 25.48 -9.72 -12.00
N PHE A 292 25.31 -11.04 -11.92
CA PHE A 292 25.31 -11.92 -13.09
C PHE A 292 23.98 -12.01 -13.84
N LEU A 293 22.85 -11.81 -13.17
CA LEU A 293 21.52 -11.95 -13.77
C LEU A 293 20.88 -10.61 -14.15
N HIS A 294 21.37 -9.48 -13.61
CA HIS A 294 20.86 -8.15 -13.98
C HIS A 294 21.96 -7.30 -14.63
N TRP A 295 23.04 -6.98 -13.91
CA TRP A 295 24.05 -6.01 -14.37
C TRP A 295 24.85 -6.48 -15.59
N VAL A 296 25.48 -7.65 -15.52
CA VAL A 296 26.31 -8.17 -16.62
C VAL A 296 25.49 -8.29 -17.93
N PRO A 297 24.30 -8.92 -17.95
CA PRO A 297 23.47 -8.97 -19.16
C PRO A 297 23.08 -7.59 -19.68
N ALA A 298 22.72 -6.66 -18.78
CA ALA A 298 22.36 -5.30 -19.18
C ALA A 298 23.51 -4.56 -19.87
N TYR A 299 24.73 -4.64 -19.32
CA TYR A 299 25.91 -4.04 -19.96
C TYR A 299 26.21 -4.68 -21.31
N ILE A 300 26.11 -6.02 -21.43
CA ILE A 300 26.34 -6.72 -22.71
C ILE A 300 25.33 -6.24 -23.77
N ILE A 301 24.04 -6.24 -23.45
CA ILE A 301 22.98 -5.83 -24.37
C ILE A 301 23.16 -4.37 -24.78
N ASP A 302 23.38 -3.47 -23.81
CA ASP A 302 23.57 -2.06 -24.07
C ASP A 302 24.83 -1.78 -24.90
N SER A 303 25.92 -2.50 -24.68
CA SER A 303 27.13 -2.40 -25.51
C SER A 303 26.85 -2.83 -26.96
N VAL A 304 26.12 -3.91 -27.19
CA VAL A 304 25.74 -4.35 -28.54
C VAL A 304 24.84 -3.33 -29.23
N VAL A 305 23.84 -2.81 -28.52
CA VAL A 305 22.94 -1.77 -29.02
C VAL A 305 23.71 -0.51 -29.39
N TRP A 306 24.63 -0.07 -28.51
CA TRP A 306 25.48 1.10 -28.75
C TRP A 306 26.35 0.93 -29.99
N ILE A 307 27.04 -0.21 -30.13
CA ILE A 307 27.88 -0.52 -31.29
C ILE A 307 27.05 -0.56 -32.57
N SER A 308 25.79 -1.01 -32.49
CA SER A 308 24.87 -1.07 -33.63
C SER A 308 24.23 0.29 -33.98
N GLY A 309 24.68 1.39 -33.35
CA GLY A 309 24.14 2.74 -33.58
C GLY A 309 22.81 3.03 -32.88
N GLY A 310 22.33 2.11 -32.04
CA GLY A 310 21.14 2.28 -31.22
C GLY A 310 21.42 3.02 -29.90
N LYS A 311 20.36 3.37 -29.18
CA LYS A 311 20.44 4.03 -27.88
C LYS A 311 20.39 2.99 -26.75
N PRO A 312 21.45 2.84 -25.93
CA PRO A 312 21.46 1.99 -24.74
C PRO A 312 20.34 2.37 -23.75
N MET A 313 19.67 1.37 -23.17
CA MET A 313 18.57 1.60 -22.24
C MET A 313 18.55 0.66 -21.03
N TYR A 314 19.11 -0.55 -21.10
CA TYR A 314 19.00 -1.54 -20.03
C TYR A 314 19.76 -1.16 -18.76
N VAL A 315 20.97 -0.63 -18.88
CA VAL A 315 21.76 -0.13 -17.75
C VAL A 315 21.05 1.08 -17.13
N VAL A 316 20.55 1.99 -17.96
CA VAL A 316 19.74 3.14 -17.51
C VAL A 316 18.48 2.68 -16.80
N LEU A 317 17.80 1.63 -17.30
CA LEU A 317 16.65 1.03 -16.63
C LEU A 317 17.05 0.49 -15.26
N LEU A 318 18.15 -0.27 -15.14
CA LEU A 318 18.64 -0.74 -13.83
C LEU A 318 18.99 0.41 -12.87
N PHE A 319 19.56 1.51 -13.36
CA PHE A 319 19.90 2.69 -12.56
C PHE A 319 18.69 3.56 -12.20
N ARG A 320 17.80 3.88 -13.14
CA ARG A 320 16.53 4.60 -12.89
C ARG A 320 15.61 3.79 -11.99
N ASN A 321 15.69 2.46 -12.08
CA ASN A 321 15.00 1.56 -11.18
C ASN A 321 15.58 1.53 -9.76
N LYS A 322 16.64 2.29 -9.45
CA LYS A 322 16.94 2.65 -8.07
C LYS A 322 15.76 3.37 -7.41
N ASN A 323 14.87 4.09 -8.11
CA ASN A 323 13.85 4.89 -7.41
C ASN A 323 12.39 4.41 -7.47
N GLU A 324 11.97 3.47 -8.33
CA GLU A 324 10.52 3.11 -8.39
C GLU A 324 10.16 1.63 -8.43
N LEU A 325 11.01 0.73 -8.98
CA LEU A 325 10.76 -0.72 -8.93
C LEU A 325 11.62 -1.45 -7.89
N PHE A 326 12.91 -1.15 -7.76
CA PHE A 326 13.76 -1.86 -6.79
C PHE A 326 13.72 -1.25 -5.39
N ILE A 327 13.55 0.07 -5.19
CA ILE A 327 13.37 0.66 -3.84
C ILE A 327 12.04 0.24 -3.21
N LYS A 328 10.95 0.20 -3.99
CA LYS A 328 9.69 -0.43 -3.53
C LYS A 328 9.93 -1.88 -3.10
N ASN A 329 10.81 -2.61 -3.81
CA ASN A 329 11.19 -3.97 -3.44
C ASN A 329 12.06 -4.04 -2.18
N TYR A 330 13.02 -3.13 -1.93
CA TYR A 330 13.85 -3.12 -0.72
C TYR A 330 13.07 -2.82 0.57
N HIS A 331 12.01 -2.01 0.50
CA HIS A 331 11.14 -1.80 1.66
C HIS A 331 10.03 -2.86 1.78
N LEU A 332 9.61 -3.47 0.66
CA LEU A 332 8.95 -4.78 0.74
C LEU A 332 9.86 -5.78 1.41
N GLU A 333 11.18 -5.83 1.19
CA GLU A 333 12.06 -6.74 1.94
C GLU A 333 11.95 -6.53 3.45
N GLY A 334 11.70 -5.30 3.93
CA GLY A 334 11.41 -5.04 5.34
C GLY A 334 10.14 -5.77 5.78
N ILE A 335 9.04 -5.59 5.05
CA ILE A 335 7.78 -6.31 5.33
C ILE A 335 7.99 -7.83 5.19
N LEU A 336 8.52 -8.30 4.05
CA LEU A 336 8.82 -9.69 3.72
C LEU A 336 9.82 -10.39 4.66
N ARG A 337 10.65 -9.64 5.40
CA ARG A 337 11.53 -10.18 6.45
C ARG A 337 10.81 -10.33 7.78
N HIS A 338 9.84 -9.46 8.06
CA HIS A 338 9.09 -9.42 9.32
C HIS A 338 7.75 -10.19 9.25
N THR A 339 7.30 -10.58 8.06
CA THR A 339 6.12 -11.44 7.79
C THR A 339 6.53 -12.85 7.42
#